data_AF-A0A497IJ92-F1
#
_entry.id   AF-A0A497IJ92-F1
#
_cell.length_a   1.000
_cell.length_b   1.000
_cell.length_c   1.000
_cell.angle_alpha   90.00
_cell.angle_beta   90.00
_cell.angle_gamma   90.00
#
_symmetry.space_group_name_H-M   'P 1'
#
loop_
_entity.id
_entity.type
_entity.pdbx_description
1 polymer ?
#
loop_
_entity_poly.entity_id
_entity_poly.type
_entity_poly.pdbx_seq_one_letter_code
_entity_poly.pdbx_strand_id
1 'polypeptide(L)' 'MAKNLKIDMPGEISFNLQDYWRIIKLTRKPTREEFKTITKIAGAGILLIGFIGFVVYLLLTELPRGIY' A
#
# COMPACT_ATOMS: atom_id res chain seq x y z
N MET A 1 14.73 -22.65 40.20
CA MET A 1 15.49 -21.51 39.64
C MET A 1 15.73 -21.86 38.18
N ALA A 2 15.16 -21.22 37.16
CA ALA A 2 14.99 -19.79 36.95
C ALA A 2 13.53 -19.40 36.67
N LYS A 3 13.13 -18.29 37.31
CA LYS A 3 12.08 -17.37 36.90
C LYS A 3 12.54 -16.67 35.60
N ASN A 4 11.63 -15.95 34.94
CA ASN A 4 11.88 -15.01 33.81
C ASN A 4 11.79 -15.69 32.43
N LEU A 5 10.89 -15.34 31.52
CA LEU A 5 10.32 -14.02 31.24
C LEU A 5 8.95 -14.22 30.57
N LYS A 6 7.85 -14.04 31.31
CA LYS A 6 6.55 -13.75 30.68
C LYS A 6 6.69 -12.36 30.08
N ILE A 7 6.91 -12.30 28.78
CA ILE A 7 6.51 -11.12 28.03
C ILE A 7 4.99 -11.17 28.08
N ASP A 8 4.41 -10.38 28.99
CA ASP A 8 2.97 -10.08 29.01
C ASP A 8 2.68 -9.30 27.72
N MET A 9 2.57 -10.03 26.62
CA MET A 9 1.96 -9.54 25.39
C MET A 9 0.45 -9.64 25.64
N PRO A 10 -0.30 -8.53 25.62
CA PRO A 10 -1.73 -8.57 25.88
C PRO A 10 -2.42 -9.43 24.81
N GLY A 11 -2.87 -10.62 25.23
CA GLY A 11 -3.72 -11.52 24.46
C GLY A 11 -2.96 -12.46 23.52
N GLU A 12 -3.08 -13.77 23.77
CA GLU A 12 -2.84 -14.79 22.75
C GLU A 12 -3.79 -14.52 21.58
N ILE A 13 -3.28 -13.91 20.50
CA ILE A 13 -4.03 -13.80 19.24
C ILE A 13 -4.00 -15.20 18.62
N SER A 14 -4.96 -16.04 18.97
CA SER A 14 -5.23 -17.24 18.20
C SER A 14 -5.69 -16.78 16.81
N PHE A 15 -4.84 -16.96 15.81
CA PHE A 15 -5.11 -16.58 14.42
C PHE A 15 -6.18 -17.51 13.83
N ASN A 16 -7.42 -17.35 14.28
CA ASN A 16 -8.54 -18.12 13.78
C ASN A 16 -9.04 -17.48 12.48
N LEU A 17 -8.97 -18.22 11.39
CA LEU A 17 -9.47 -17.81 10.07
C LEU A 17 -10.95 -17.35 10.12
N GLN A 18 -11.71 -17.87 11.08
CA GLN A 18 -13.11 -17.49 11.30
C GLN A 18 -13.27 -16.03 11.74
N ASP A 19 -12.34 -15.49 12.53
CA ASP A 19 -12.37 -14.10 12.98
C ASP A 19 -12.04 -13.14 11.84
N TYR A 20 -11.06 -13.47 11.00
CA TYR A 20 -10.76 -12.72 9.77
C TYR A 20 -11.96 -12.68 8.81
N TRP A 21 -12.66 -13.80 8.66
CA TRP A 21 -13.85 -13.89 7.81
C TRP A 21 -14.99 -12.99 8.32
N ARG A 22 -15.15 -12.88 9.64
CA ARG A 22 -16.13 -11.97 10.25
C ARG A 22 -15.77 -10.51 9.98
N ILE A 23 -14.50 -10.15 10.05
CA ILE A 23 -14.02 -8.77 9.77
C ILE A 23 -14.30 -8.38 8.31
N ILE A 24 -13.99 -9.25 7.34
CA ILE A 24 -14.25 -8.97 5.92
C ILE A 24 -15.76 -8.82 5.63
N LYS A 25 -16.62 -9.53 6.39
CA LYS A 25 -18.08 -9.36 6.31
C LYS A 25 -18.58 -8.08 6.97
N LEU A 26 -17.88 -7.60 8.00
CA LEU A 26 -18.20 -6.35 8.70
C LEU A 26 -17.81 -5.11 7.89
N THR A 27 -16.81 -5.22 7.01
CA THR A 27 -16.37 -4.07 6.21
C THR A 27 -17.41 -3.72 5.12
N ARG A 28 -17.68 -2.42 4.98
CA ARG A 28 -18.59 -1.92 3.95
C ARG A 28 -17.93 -2.04 2.57
N LYS A 29 -18.61 -2.69 1.62
CA LYS A 29 -18.20 -2.68 0.22
C LYS A 29 -18.33 -1.24 -0.34
N PRO A 30 -17.27 -0.68 -0.95
CA PRO A 30 -17.31 0.68 -1.48
C PRO A 30 -18.35 0.79 -2.60
N THR A 31 -19.02 1.93 -2.67
CA THR A 31 -19.92 2.24 -3.78
C THR A 31 -19.13 2.55 -5.05
N ARG A 32 -19.77 2.44 -6.21
CA ARG A 32 -19.12 2.71 -7.51
C ARG A 32 -18.65 4.17 -7.63
N GLU A 33 -19.28 5.11 -6.94
CA GLU A 33 -18.93 6.53 -6.95
C GLU A 33 -17.71 6.83 -6.09
N GLU A 34 -17.67 6.30 -4.85
CA GLU A 34 -16.51 6.38 -3.95
C GLU A 34 -15.28 5.78 -4.62
N PHE A 35 -15.42 4.60 -5.23
CA PHE A 35 -14.33 3.92 -5.94
C PHE A 35 -13.80 4.76 -7.11
N LYS A 36 -14.68 5.32 -7.95
CA LYS A 36 -14.28 6.16 -9.08
C LYS A 36 -13.54 7.42 -8.62
N THR A 37 -13.96 8.02 -7.52
CA THR A 37 -13.33 9.23 -6.97
C THR A 37 -11.90 8.93 -6.52
N ILE A 38 -11.71 7.88 -5.72
CA ILE A 38 -10.38 7.45 -5.26
C ILE A 38 -9.50 7.07 -6.45
N THR A 39 -10.03 6.32 -7.41
CA THR A 39 -9.29 5.88 -8.61
C THR A 39 -8.81 7.06 -9.45
N LYS A 40 -9.65 8.09 -9.63
CA LYS A 40 -9.26 9.30 -10.36
C LYS A 40 -8.11 10.04 -9.68
N ILE A 41 -8.20 10.23 -8.36
CA ILE A 41 -7.18 10.95 -7.59
C ILE A 41 -5.88 10.15 -7.55
N ALA A 42 -5.95 8.85 -7.26
CA ALA A 42 -4.79 7.96 -7.25
C ALA A 42 -4.14 7.86 -8.63
N GLY A 43 -4.94 7.70 -9.69
CA GLY A 43 -4.46 7.65 -11.07
C GLY A 43 -3.77 8.94 -11.49
N ALA A 44 -4.34 10.10 -11.13
CA ALA A 44 -3.70 11.39 -11.38
C ALA A 44 -2.36 11.53 -10.66
N GLY A 45 -2.27 11.09 -9.40
CA GLY A 45 -1.02 11.10 -8.63
C GLY A 45 0.07 10.21 -9.23
N ILE A 46 -0.28 8.97 -9.62
CA ILE A 46 0.64 8.03 -10.26
C ILE A 46 1.15 8.59 -11.58
N LEU A 47 0.26 9.14 -12.41
CA LEU A 47 0.64 9.75 -13.68
C LEU A 47 1.57 10.95 -13.49
N LEU A 48 1.28 11.83 -12.53
CA LEU A 48 2.10 13.00 -12.25
C LEU A 48 3.52 12.61 -11.83
N ILE A 49 3.63 11.73 -10.83
CA ILE A 49 4.92 11.28 -10.29
C ILE A 49 5.69 10.49 -11.35
N GLY A 50 5.02 9.59 -12.07
CA GLY A 50 5.61 8.82 -13.16
C GLY A 50 6.11 9.71 -14.29
N PHE A 51 5.37 10.76 -14.65
CA PHE A 51 5.77 11.71 -15.69
C PHE A 51 7.00 12.52 -15.26
N ILE A 52 7.04 13.00 -14.01
CA ILE A 52 8.21 13.72 -13.49
C ILE A 52 9.44 12.80 -13.50
N GLY A 53 9.32 11.58 -12.99
CA GLY A 53 10.41 10.59 -13.04
C GLY A 53 10.85 10.25 -14.46
N PHE A 54 9.90 10.15 -15.39
CA PHE A 54 10.17 9.91 -16.81
C PHE A 54 10.94 11.07 -17.46
N VAL A 55 10.54 12.32 -17.21
CA VAL A 55 11.26 13.50 -17.72
C VAL A 55 12.68 13.56 -17.17
N VAL A 56 12.86 13.28 -15.87
CA VAL A 56 14.19 13.23 -15.26
C VAL A 56 15.05 12.11 -15.89
N TYR A 57 14.48 10.93 -16.11
CA TYR A 57 15.17 9.83 -16.77
C TYR A 57 15.59 10.19 -18.21
N LEU A 58 14.69 10.76 -19.01
CA LEU A 58 14.99 11.16 -20.38
C LEU A 58 16.14 12.17 -20.43
N LEU A 59 16.12 13.18 -19.55
CA LEU A 59 17.13 14.24 -19.53
C LEU A 59 18.49 13.75 -19.02
N LEU A 60 18.51 12.98 -17.94
CA LEU A 60 19.76 12.57 -17.28
C LEU A 60 20.36 11.29 -17.87
N THR A 61 19.58 10.46 -18.54
CA THR A 61 20.03 9.14 -18.97
C THR A 61 20.03 8.99 -20.48
N GLU A 62 18.92 9.25 -21.16
CA GLU A 62 18.86 9.04 -22.62
C GLU A 62 19.59 10.13 -23.40
N LEU A 63 19.52 11.39 -22.94
CA LEU A 63 20.20 12.51 -23.59
C LEU A 63 21.73 12.34 -23.59
N PRO A 64 22.43 12.10 -22.46
CA PRO A 64 23.88 11.89 -22.46
C PRO A 64 24.32 10.58 -23.14
N ARG A 65 23.51 9.51 -23.13
CA ARG A 65 23.83 8.27 -23.88
C ARG A 65 23.83 8.44 -25.39
N GLY A 66 23.11 9.43 -25.93
CA GLY A 66 23.09 9.68 -27.38
C GLY A 66 24.27 10.52 -27.88
N ILE A 67 25.01 11.16 -26.96
CA ILE A 67 26.13 12.07 -27.27
C ILE A 67 27.49 11.42 -27.00
N TYR A 68 27.53 10.30 -26.28
CA TYR A 68 28.71 9.43 -26.08
C TYR A 68 28.56 8.13 -26.86
#